data_AF-A0AAW6NHZ8-F1
#
_entry.id   AF-A0AAW6NHZ8-F1
#
_cell.length_a   1.000
_cell.length_b   1.000
_cell.length_c   1.000
_cell.angle_alpha   90.00
_cell.angle_beta   90.00
_cell.angle_gamma   90.00
#
_symmetry.space_group_name_H-M   'P 1'
#
loop_
_entity.id
_entity.type
_entity.pdbx_description
1 polymer ?
#
loop_
_entity_poly.entity_id
_entity_poly.type
_entity_poly.pdbx_seq_one_letter_code
_entity_poly.pdbx_strand_id
1 'polypeptide(L)'
;SGAAMRASSLGCLLPATRLAHFVEQVALASSPTHKSDLAIAGAVVIAWAVSRAIDGERWQNIADALPGIARAAQEANTTTFSASLSARIELALKTVREANGTETASEQIYQLIGAGTSTLESVPAAIAMVELAGTDPNRCAVLCANLGGDTDTIGAMATAICGALHGVQAIDPALKNELDAVNRLDFGHYCEKLLHFREHREGV
;
A
#
# COMPACT_ATOMS: atom_id res chain seq x y z
N SER A 1 -10.77 -3.47 3.87
CA SER A 1 -9.30 -3.39 3.73
C SER A 1 -8.58 -4.75 3.69
N GLY A 2 -9.20 -5.87 4.11
CA GLY A 2 -8.49 -7.14 4.35
C GLY A 2 -7.73 -7.80 3.17
N ALA A 3 -8.08 -7.51 1.91
CA ALA A 3 -7.26 -7.93 0.77
C ALA A 3 -6.00 -7.05 0.61
N ALA A 4 -6.14 -5.75 0.83
CA ALA A 4 -5.06 -4.76 0.67
C ALA A 4 -4.01 -4.84 1.78
N MET A 5 -4.41 -5.11 3.03
CA MET A 5 -3.49 -5.24 4.17
C MET A 5 -2.41 -6.30 3.99
N ARG A 6 -2.67 -7.33 3.16
CA ARG A 6 -1.76 -8.46 2.90
C ARG A 6 -1.19 -8.44 1.48
N ALA A 7 -1.41 -7.37 0.73
CA ALA A 7 -1.06 -7.29 -0.69
C ALA A 7 0.43 -6.94 -0.91
N SER A 8 1.14 -6.47 0.12
CA SER A 8 2.56 -6.13 0.03
C SER A 8 3.43 -7.30 -0.44
N SER A 9 3.17 -8.52 0.05
CA SER A 9 3.88 -9.74 -0.37
C SER A 9 3.66 -10.07 -1.85
N LEU A 10 2.47 -9.77 -2.39
CA LEU A 10 2.19 -9.88 -3.83
C LEU A 10 2.99 -8.85 -4.62
N GLY A 11 3.14 -7.62 -4.11
CA GLY A 11 4.01 -6.61 -4.70
C GLY A 11 5.48 -7.02 -4.74
N CYS A 12 5.97 -7.69 -3.69
CA CYS A 12 7.30 -8.28 -3.68
C CYS A 12 7.45 -9.38 -4.73
N LEU A 13 6.45 -10.26 -4.86
CA LEU A 13 6.48 -11.43 -5.73
C LEU A 13 6.28 -11.12 -7.22
N LEU A 14 5.39 -10.19 -7.55
CA LEU A 14 4.88 -9.98 -8.89
C LEU A 14 5.54 -8.74 -9.53
N PRO A 15 6.20 -8.88 -10.69
CA PRO A 15 6.62 -7.73 -11.49
C PRO A 15 5.41 -7.00 -12.08
N ALA A 16 5.37 -5.67 -11.92
CA ALA A 16 4.27 -4.83 -12.39
C ALA A 16 4.38 -4.39 -13.87
N THR A 17 5.08 -5.16 -14.72
CA THR A 17 5.37 -4.81 -16.11
C THR A 17 4.15 -4.81 -17.02
N ARG A 18 3.15 -5.68 -16.76
CA ARG A 18 1.89 -5.77 -17.50
C ARG A 18 0.70 -5.66 -16.56
N LEU A 19 0.04 -4.49 -16.55
CA LEU A 19 -1.02 -4.18 -15.59
C LEU A 19 -2.18 -5.20 -15.60
N ALA A 20 -2.70 -5.58 -16.77
CA ALA A 20 -3.82 -6.52 -16.85
C ALA A 20 -3.50 -7.88 -16.20
N HIS A 21 -2.30 -8.42 -16.48
CA HIS A 21 -1.83 -9.66 -15.87
C HIS A 21 -1.58 -9.49 -14.36
N PHE A 22 -1.03 -8.34 -13.94
CA PHE A 22 -0.84 -8.05 -12.52
C PHE A 22 -2.17 -8.02 -11.75
N VAL A 23 -3.19 -7.34 -12.30
CA VAL A 23 -4.55 -7.30 -11.74
C VAL A 23 -5.13 -8.71 -11.62
N GLU A 24 -5.01 -9.53 -12.65
CA GLU A 24 -5.47 -10.92 -12.64
C GLU A 24 -4.80 -11.74 -11.54
N GLN A 25 -3.48 -11.67 -11.41
CA GLN A 25 -2.74 -12.43 -10.39
C GLN A 25 -3.12 -11.99 -8.97
N VAL A 26 -3.29 -10.69 -8.74
CA VAL A 26 -3.74 -10.16 -7.43
C VAL A 26 -5.19 -10.57 -7.14
N ALA A 27 -6.06 -10.56 -8.15
CA ALA A 27 -7.45 -11.02 -8.01
C ALA A 27 -7.51 -12.52 -7.66
N LEU A 28 -6.72 -13.36 -8.33
CA LEU A 28 -6.61 -14.79 -8.04
C LEU A 28 -6.18 -15.04 -6.59
N ALA A 29 -5.14 -14.35 -6.12
CA ALA A 29 -4.66 -14.45 -4.74
C ALA A 29 -5.68 -13.93 -3.70
N SER A 30 -6.53 -12.98 -4.08
CA SER A 30 -7.55 -12.38 -3.20
C SER A 30 -8.87 -13.16 -3.16
N SER A 31 -9.13 -13.94 -4.22
CA SER A 31 -10.39 -14.66 -4.48
C SER A 31 -10.92 -15.55 -3.34
N PRO A 32 -10.11 -16.17 -2.45
CA PRO A 32 -10.65 -17.01 -1.38
C PRO A 32 -11.43 -16.24 -0.31
N THR A 33 -11.20 -14.94 -0.15
CA THR A 33 -11.75 -14.16 0.98
C THR A 33 -12.35 -12.82 0.58
N HIS A 34 -11.94 -12.23 -0.55
CA HIS A 34 -12.44 -10.93 -1.00
C HIS A 34 -12.59 -10.95 -2.53
N LYS A 35 -13.83 -10.87 -3.02
CA LYS A 35 -14.16 -11.02 -4.45
C LYS A 35 -14.70 -9.75 -5.11
N SER A 36 -14.96 -8.69 -4.35
CA SER A 36 -15.45 -7.45 -4.92
C SER A 36 -14.34 -6.72 -5.69
N ASP A 37 -14.74 -6.09 -6.79
CA ASP A 37 -13.94 -5.13 -7.56
C ASP A 37 -13.17 -4.14 -6.67
N LEU A 38 -13.83 -3.56 -5.69
CA LEU A 38 -13.24 -2.58 -4.79
C LEU A 38 -12.14 -3.19 -3.92
N ALA A 39 -12.35 -4.40 -3.39
CA ALA A 39 -11.34 -5.06 -2.57
C ALA A 39 -10.11 -5.46 -3.40
N ILE A 40 -10.34 -5.94 -4.63
CA ILE A 40 -9.26 -6.27 -5.57
C ILE A 40 -8.51 -5.00 -5.99
N ALA A 41 -9.22 -3.92 -6.33
CA ALA A 41 -8.60 -2.65 -6.71
C ALA A 41 -7.72 -2.08 -5.59
N GLY A 42 -8.19 -2.12 -4.34
CA GLY A 42 -7.39 -1.73 -3.18
C GLY A 42 -6.13 -2.57 -3.02
N ALA A 43 -6.23 -3.90 -3.19
CA ALA A 43 -5.07 -4.78 -3.14
C ALA A 43 -4.09 -4.52 -4.28
N VAL A 44 -4.58 -4.27 -5.49
CA VAL A 44 -3.75 -3.92 -6.65
C VAL A 44 -3.00 -2.61 -6.39
N VAL A 45 -3.65 -1.57 -5.86
CA VAL A 45 -3.00 -0.29 -5.55
C VAL A 45 -1.78 -0.48 -4.66
N ILE A 46 -1.93 -1.21 -3.54
CA ILE A 46 -0.83 -1.43 -2.59
C ILE A 46 0.25 -2.34 -3.18
N ALA A 47 -0.13 -3.47 -3.77
CA ALA A 47 0.83 -4.39 -4.37
C ALA A 47 1.62 -3.74 -5.51
N TRP A 48 0.94 -2.94 -6.35
CA TRP A 48 1.56 -2.26 -7.48
C TRP A 48 2.54 -1.19 -7.00
N ALA A 49 2.18 -0.40 -5.99
CA ALA A 49 3.10 0.58 -5.38
C ALA A 49 4.36 -0.09 -4.83
N VAL A 50 4.20 -1.20 -4.09
CA VAL A 50 5.33 -1.98 -3.55
C VAL A 50 6.20 -2.55 -4.69
N SER A 51 5.60 -3.15 -5.71
CA SER A 51 6.38 -3.68 -6.85
C SER A 51 7.18 -2.59 -7.55
N ARG A 52 6.57 -1.43 -7.82
CA ARG A 52 7.27 -0.33 -8.50
C ARG A 52 8.40 0.24 -7.64
N ALA A 53 8.19 0.33 -6.34
CA ALA A 53 9.24 0.74 -5.40
C ALA A 53 10.42 -0.23 -5.42
N ILE A 54 10.17 -1.55 -5.44
CA ILE A 54 11.21 -2.58 -5.57
C ILE A 54 11.96 -2.46 -6.91
N ASP A 55 11.26 -2.09 -7.99
CA ASP A 55 11.87 -1.82 -9.30
C ASP A 55 12.71 -0.52 -9.32
N GLY A 56 12.82 0.21 -8.20
CA GLY A 56 13.56 1.46 -8.09
C GLY A 56 12.82 2.68 -8.63
N GLU A 57 11.51 2.60 -8.83
CA GLU A 57 10.69 3.74 -9.24
C GLU A 57 10.61 4.80 -8.14
N ARG A 58 10.64 6.08 -8.53
CA ARG A 58 10.51 7.18 -7.57
C ARG A 58 9.07 7.29 -7.07
N TRP A 59 8.91 7.54 -5.78
CA TRP A 59 7.59 7.69 -5.15
C TRP A 59 6.64 8.64 -5.91
N GLN A 60 7.13 9.80 -6.37
CA GLN A 60 6.29 10.75 -7.12
C GLN A 60 5.66 10.12 -8.38
N ASN A 61 6.42 9.32 -9.13
CA ASN A 61 5.94 8.64 -10.32
C ASN A 61 4.93 7.53 -9.95
N ILE A 62 5.15 6.85 -8.83
CA ILE A 62 4.20 5.86 -8.28
C ILE A 62 2.89 6.56 -7.90
N ALA A 63 2.96 7.57 -7.03
CA ALA A 63 1.82 8.29 -6.49
C ALA A 63 0.93 8.89 -7.59
N ASP A 64 1.54 9.50 -8.62
CA ASP A 64 0.80 10.10 -9.73
C ASP A 64 0.14 9.06 -10.65
N ALA A 65 0.65 7.83 -10.70
CA ALA A 65 0.05 6.73 -11.46
C ALA A 65 -1.11 6.04 -10.71
N LEU A 66 -1.10 6.05 -9.37
CA LEU A 66 -2.02 5.26 -8.54
C LEU A 66 -3.51 5.45 -8.84
N PRO A 67 -4.04 6.67 -9.10
CA PRO A 67 -5.44 6.83 -9.48
C PRO A 67 -5.80 6.02 -10.74
N GLY A 68 -4.95 6.11 -11.77
CA GLY A 68 -5.13 5.36 -13.01
C GLY A 68 -5.09 3.84 -12.82
N ILE A 69 -4.17 3.36 -11.97
CA ILE A 69 -4.06 1.94 -11.58
C ILE A 69 -5.33 1.49 -10.83
N ALA A 70 -5.81 2.27 -9.88
CA ALA A 70 -7.02 1.98 -9.10
C ALA A 70 -8.25 1.87 -10.00
N ARG A 71 -8.41 2.83 -10.94
CA ARG A 71 -9.51 2.81 -11.92
C ARG A 71 -9.45 1.55 -12.79
N ALA A 72 -8.30 1.28 -13.39
CA ALA A 72 -8.13 0.12 -14.28
C ALA A 72 -8.42 -1.21 -13.54
N ALA A 73 -7.99 -1.34 -12.29
CA ALA A 73 -8.24 -2.53 -11.49
C ALA A 73 -9.71 -2.66 -11.08
N GLN A 74 -10.37 -1.55 -10.71
CA GLN A 74 -11.78 -1.55 -10.31
C GLN A 74 -12.70 -1.87 -11.49
N GLU A 75 -12.40 -1.34 -12.67
CA GLU A 75 -13.20 -1.55 -13.89
C GLU A 75 -12.95 -2.90 -14.58
N ALA A 76 -11.88 -3.62 -14.21
CA ALA A 76 -11.55 -4.91 -14.81
C ALA A 76 -12.63 -5.99 -14.57
N ASN A 77 -13.39 -5.91 -13.47
CA ASN A 77 -14.51 -6.80 -13.18
C ASN A 77 -15.53 -6.15 -12.23
N THR A 78 -16.26 -5.15 -12.72
CA THR A 78 -17.20 -4.36 -11.91
C THR A 78 -18.31 -5.22 -11.30
N THR A 79 -18.38 -5.20 -9.98
CA THR A 79 -19.30 -6.02 -9.18
C THR A 79 -20.00 -5.23 -8.07
N THR A 80 -19.55 -4.00 -7.77
CA THR A 80 -20.06 -3.21 -6.66
C THR A 80 -20.39 -1.77 -7.07
N PHE A 81 -21.56 -1.28 -6.67
CA PHE A 81 -21.85 0.16 -6.70
C PHE A 81 -21.14 0.85 -5.53
N SER A 82 -20.15 1.68 -5.82
CA SER A 82 -19.31 2.31 -4.80
C SER A 82 -18.76 3.65 -5.28
N ALA A 83 -18.17 4.44 -4.37
CA ALA A 83 -17.38 5.60 -4.78
C ALA A 83 -16.15 5.16 -5.57
N SER A 84 -15.64 6.04 -6.43
CA SER A 84 -14.41 5.77 -7.19
C SER A 84 -13.21 5.71 -6.25
N LEU A 85 -12.50 4.58 -6.22
CA LEU A 85 -11.26 4.46 -5.47
C LEU A 85 -10.18 5.39 -6.06
N SER A 86 -10.13 5.53 -7.38
CA SER A 86 -9.27 6.49 -8.08
C SER A 86 -9.46 7.91 -7.55
N ALA A 87 -10.71 8.40 -7.54
CA ALA A 87 -11.00 9.75 -7.07
C ALA A 87 -10.69 9.94 -5.58
N ARG A 88 -10.88 8.89 -4.76
CA ARG A 88 -10.51 8.92 -3.34
C ARG A 88 -9.00 9.03 -3.14
N ILE A 89 -8.19 8.34 -3.94
CA ILE A 89 -6.72 8.45 -3.90
C ILE A 89 -6.27 9.85 -4.34
N GLU A 90 -6.85 10.41 -5.40
CA GLU A 90 -6.58 11.78 -5.85
C GLU A 90 -6.88 12.79 -4.75
N LEU A 91 -8.04 12.65 -4.10
CA LEU A 91 -8.43 13.49 -2.97
C LEU A 91 -7.41 13.39 -1.83
N ALA A 92 -7.01 12.18 -1.46
CA ALA A 92 -6.09 11.94 -0.35
C ALA A 92 -4.70 12.57 -0.61
N LEU A 93 -4.14 12.38 -1.80
CA LEU A 93 -2.88 13.01 -2.21
C LEU A 93 -2.99 14.54 -2.24
N LYS A 94 -4.07 15.07 -2.80
CA LYS A 94 -4.33 16.52 -2.84
C LYS A 94 -4.41 17.11 -1.43
N THR A 95 -5.16 16.46 -0.53
CA THR A 95 -5.30 16.89 0.87
C THR A 95 -3.95 17.06 1.54
N VAL A 96 -3.03 16.11 1.39
CA VAL A 96 -1.69 16.21 1.98
C VAL A 96 -0.86 17.32 1.33
N ARG A 97 -0.89 17.41 0.00
CA ARG A 97 -0.10 18.39 -0.77
C ARG A 97 -0.53 19.84 -0.52
N GLU A 98 -1.79 20.07 -0.18
CA GLU A 98 -2.35 21.40 0.09
C GLU A 98 -2.38 21.75 1.59
N ALA A 99 -2.04 20.81 2.48
CA ALA A 99 -2.09 21.03 3.91
C ALA A 99 -0.90 21.86 4.42
N ASN A 100 -1.19 22.72 5.41
CA ASN A 100 -0.18 23.55 6.07
C ASN A 100 0.41 22.85 7.30
N GLY A 101 1.18 21.79 7.06
CA GLY A 101 1.89 21.05 8.10
C GLY A 101 1.25 19.72 8.47
N THR A 102 1.98 18.95 9.28
CA THR A 102 1.68 17.52 9.50
C THR A 102 0.40 17.27 10.29
N GLU A 103 0.13 18.09 11.31
CA GLU A 103 -1.06 17.97 12.15
C GLU A 103 -2.33 18.25 11.35
N THR A 104 -2.36 19.37 10.62
CA THR A 104 -3.48 19.72 9.72
C THR A 104 -3.70 18.65 8.65
N ALA A 105 -2.62 18.15 8.03
CA ALA A 105 -2.74 17.07 7.04
C ALA A 105 -3.35 15.81 7.65
N SER A 106 -2.89 15.39 8.84
CA SER A 106 -3.38 14.18 9.52
C SER A 106 -4.86 14.32 9.91
N GLU A 107 -5.25 15.48 10.44
CA GLU A 107 -6.64 15.77 10.76
C GLU A 107 -7.53 15.78 9.51
N GLN A 108 -7.07 16.40 8.41
CA GLN A 108 -7.82 16.40 7.16
C GLN A 108 -7.92 15.01 6.52
N ILE A 109 -6.88 14.18 6.60
CA ILE A 109 -6.96 12.77 6.20
C ILE A 109 -8.07 12.08 7.00
N TYR A 110 -8.05 12.22 8.33
CA TYR A 110 -9.06 11.60 9.20
C TYR A 110 -10.49 12.06 8.86
N GLN A 111 -10.70 13.37 8.69
CA GLN A 111 -12.03 13.95 8.50
C GLN A 111 -12.58 13.82 7.07
N LEU A 112 -11.73 13.96 6.04
CA LEU A 112 -12.18 14.01 4.64
C LEU A 112 -12.05 12.65 3.94
N ILE A 113 -10.99 11.91 4.24
CA ILE A 113 -10.71 10.63 3.59
C ILE A 113 -11.33 9.51 4.40
N GLY A 114 -11.20 9.58 5.73
CA GLY A 114 -11.57 8.54 6.67
C GLY A 114 -10.39 7.63 6.99
N ALA A 115 -10.39 7.10 8.21
CA ALA A 115 -9.40 6.14 8.70
C ALA A 115 -10.06 4.81 9.12
N GLY A 116 -11.24 4.49 8.58
CA GLY A 116 -11.95 3.25 8.87
C GLY A 116 -11.46 2.03 8.09
N THR A 117 -12.05 0.87 8.38
CA THR A 117 -11.71 -0.43 7.78
C THR A 117 -12.16 -0.60 6.33
N SER A 118 -12.97 0.33 5.82
CA SER A 118 -13.41 0.36 4.43
C SER A 118 -12.21 0.53 3.50
N THR A 119 -12.18 -0.20 2.37
CA THR A 119 -11.13 -0.02 1.36
C THR A 119 -11.14 1.41 0.77
N LEU A 120 -12.30 2.08 0.73
CA LEU A 120 -12.43 3.47 0.26
C LEU A 120 -11.87 4.51 1.23
N GLU A 121 -11.53 4.10 2.45
CA GLU A 121 -10.93 4.94 3.49
C GLU A 121 -9.48 4.54 3.71
N SER A 122 -9.27 3.30 4.16
CA SER A 122 -7.95 2.75 4.53
C SER A 122 -6.89 2.82 3.42
N VAL A 123 -7.21 2.47 2.16
CA VAL A 123 -6.22 2.49 1.07
C VAL A 123 -5.82 3.93 0.72
N PRO A 124 -6.75 4.85 0.42
CA PRO A 124 -6.41 6.26 0.21
C PRO A 124 -5.68 6.89 1.40
N ALA A 125 -6.11 6.60 2.63
CA ALA A 125 -5.43 7.07 3.84
C ALA A 125 -3.97 6.58 3.88
N ALA A 126 -3.72 5.28 3.66
CA ALA A 126 -2.36 4.75 3.63
C ALA A 126 -1.48 5.44 2.58
N ILE A 127 -2.00 5.66 1.37
CA ILE A 127 -1.26 6.40 0.32
C ILE A 127 -0.95 7.83 0.76
N ALA A 128 -1.90 8.54 1.36
CA ALA A 128 -1.67 9.87 1.92
C ALA A 128 -0.64 9.85 3.05
N MET A 129 -0.62 8.82 3.90
CA MET A 129 0.36 8.70 4.97
C MET A 129 1.78 8.47 4.45
N VAL A 130 1.97 7.78 3.33
CA VAL A 130 3.28 7.66 2.65
C VAL A 130 3.77 9.04 2.18
N GLU A 131 2.90 9.79 1.49
CA GLU A 131 3.19 11.16 1.02
C GLU A 131 3.54 12.07 2.21
N LEU A 132 2.69 12.07 3.24
CA LEU A 132 2.83 12.92 4.41
C LEU A 132 4.12 12.64 5.18
N ALA A 133 4.48 11.36 5.30
CA ALA A 133 5.71 10.92 5.94
C ALA A 133 6.97 11.28 5.13
N GLY A 134 6.84 11.77 3.90
CA GLY A 134 7.98 11.97 3.02
C GLY A 134 8.67 10.65 2.71
N THR A 135 7.90 9.56 2.65
CA THR A 135 8.34 8.17 2.43
C THR A 135 9.26 7.57 3.50
N ASP A 136 9.59 8.28 4.59
CA ASP A 136 10.40 7.72 5.68
C ASP A 136 9.59 6.65 6.45
N PRO A 137 10.07 5.40 6.56
CA PRO A 137 9.30 4.31 7.16
C PRO A 137 9.03 4.50 8.65
N ASN A 138 9.93 5.13 9.41
CA ASN A 138 9.79 5.31 10.85
C ASN A 138 8.80 6.44 11.16
N ARG A 139 8.95 7.57 10.49
CA ARG A 139 8.01 8.69 10.54
C ARG A 139 6.62 8.23 10.08
N CYS A 140 6.54 7.44 9.02
CA CYS A 140 5.28 6.88 8.54
C CYS A 140 4.61 6.00 9.58
N ALA A 141 5.35 5.10 10.23
CA ALA A 141 4.83 4.26 11.30
C ALA A 141 4.27 5.09 12.46
N VAL A 142 5.00 6.10 12.93
CA VAL A 142 4.55 6.99 14.01
C VAL A 142 3.31 7.77 13.62
N LEU A 143 3.27 8.33 12.41
CA LEU A 143 2.11 9.09 11.95
C LEU A 143 0.87 8.20 11.81
N CYS A 144 1.00 7.00 11.24
CA CYS A 144 -0.11 6.05 11.13
C CYS A 144 -0.63 5.61 12.50
N ALA A 145 0.25 5.34 13.47
CA ALA A 145 -0.14 4.97 14.82
C ALA A 145 -0.94 6.08 15.54
N ASN A 146 -0.73 7.35 15.17
CA ASN A 146 -1.40 8.51 15.75
C ASN A 146 -2.60 9.02 14.94
N LEU A 147 -2.90 8.42 13.77
CA LEU A 147 -4.00 8.88 12.90
C LEU A 147 -5.39 8.63 13.51
N GLY A 148 -5.53 7.59 14.32
CA GLY A 148 -6.82 7.08 14.81
C GLY A 148 -7.53 6.16 13.80
N GLY A 149 -8.49 5.36 14.26
CA GLY A 149 -9.20 4.37 13.43
C GLY A 149 -8.43 3.05 13.23
N ASP A 150 -8.46 2.52 12.00
CA ASP A 150 -7.80 1.27 11.55
C ASP A 150 -6.28 1.48 11.33
N THR A 151 -5.62 1.97 12.37
CA THR A 151 -4.22 2.43 12.34
C THR A 151 -3.22 1.34 12.00
N ASP A 152 -3.46 0.10 12.44
CA ASP A 152 -2.64 -1.07 12.16
C ASP A 152 -2.68 -1.44 10.68
N THR A 153 -3.87 -1.48 10.07
CA THR A 153 -4.01 -1.78 8.63
C THR A 153 -3.43 -0.67 7.76
N ILE A 154 -3.75 0.59 8.08
CA ILE A 154 -3.23 1.76 7.35
C ILE A 154 -1.70 1.83 7.47
N GLY A 155 -1.19 1.65 8.69
CA GLY A 155 0.24 1.60 8.99
C GLY A 155 0.96 0.48 8.25
N ALA A 156 0.42 -0.74 8.25
CA ALA A 156 1.00 -1.87 7.55
C ALA A 156 1.11 -1.62 6.03
N MET A 157 0.07 -1.07 5.40
CA MET A 157 0.10 -0.75 3.97
C MET A 157 1.09 0.38 3.65
N ALA A 158 1.07 1.47 4.42
CA ALA A 158 1.90 2.63 4.17
C ALA A 158 3.39 2.33 4.41
N THR A 159 3.72 1.70 5.55
CA THR A 159 5.10 1.35 5.89
C THR A 159 5.67 0.26 4.99
N ALA A 160 4.85 -0.64 4.43
CA ALA A 160 5.32 -1.58 3.40
C ALA A 160 5.80 -0.86 2.13
N ILE A 161 5.09 0.20 1.71
CA ILE A 161 5.50 1.03 0.57
C ILE A 161 6.80 1.79 0.91
N CYS A 162 6.87 2.44 2.08
CA CYS A 162 8.08 3.13 2.53
C CYS A 162 9.29 2.18 2.63
N GLY A 163 9.11 0.99 3.20
CA GLY A 163 10.15 -0.02 3.31
C GLY A 163 10.61 -0.55 1.96
N ALA A 164 9.70 -0.69 0.99
CA ALA A 164 10.06 -1.07 -0.38
C ALA A 164 10.88 0.03 -1.09
N LEU A 165 10.62 1.31 -0.80
CA LEU A 165 11.35 2.44 -1.38
C LEU A 165 12.77 2.60 -0.82
N HIS A 166 12.96 2.34 0.48
CA HIS A 166 14.21 2.66 1.18
C HIS A 166 15.02 1.46 1.65
N GLY A 167 14.43 0.26 1.59
CA GLY A 167 15.04 -0.98 2.07
C GLY A 167 15.10 -1.09 3.60
N VAL A 168 15.54 -2.27 4.05
CA VAL A 168 15.54 -2.64 5.48
C VAL A 168 16.43 -1.75 6.35
N GLN A 169 17.50 -1.17 5.78
CA GLN A 169 18.45 -0.35 6.52
C GLN A 169 17.88 1.02 6.92
N ALA A 170 16.77 1.44 6.33
CA ALA A 170 16.06 2.67 6.70
C ALA A 170 15.13 2.49 7.90
N ILE A 171 14.86 1.25 8.34
CA ILE A 171 14.01 0.96 9.48
C ILE A 171 14.85 1.07 10.76
N ASP A 172 14.31 1.73 11.79
CA ASP A 172 14.94 1.83 13.10
C ASP A 172 15.32 0.42 13.63
N PRO A 173 16.61 0.14 13.87
CA PRO A 173 17.05 -1.15 14.36
C PRO A 173 16.39 -1.57 15.67
N ALA A 174 16.05 -0.63 16.56
CA ALA A 174 15.37 -0.94 17.81
C ALA A 174 13.95 -1.47 17.55
N LEU A 175 13.18 -0.80 16.69
CA LEU A 175 11.84 -1.24 16.30
C LEU A 175 11.89 -2.59 15.57
N LYS A 176 12.87 -2.77 14.68
CA LYS A 176 13.06 -4.05 13.98
C LYS A 176 13.36 -5.19 14.98
N ASN A 177 14.28 -4.97 15.91
CA ASN A 177 14.66 -5.97 16.91
C ASN A 177 13.48 -6.34 17.82
N GLU A 178 12.63 -5.37 18.18
CA GLU A 178 11.40 -5.63 18.93
C GLU A 178 10.44 -6.52 18.13
N LEU A 179 10.22 -6.21 16.84
CA LEU A 179 9.40 -7.04 15.96
C LEU A 179 9.93 -8.47 15.84
N ASP A 180 11.25 -8.64 15.68
CA ASP A 180 11.89 -9.95 15.60
C ASP A 180 11.71 -10.75 16.91
N ALA A 181 11.88 -10.09 18.06
CA ALA A 181 11.75 -10.71 19.38
C ALA A 181 10.30 -11.14 19.69
N VAL A 182 9.32 -10.33 19.32
CA VAL A 182 7.91 -10.57 19.62
C VAL A 182 7.28 -11.58 18.65
N ASN A 183 7.52 -11.45 17.35
CA ASN A 183 6.83 -12.27 16.35
C ASN A 183 7.39 -13.69 16.24
N ARG A 184 8.66 -13.92 16.65
CA ARG A 184 9.35 -15.21 16.48
C ARG A 184 9.28 -15.73 15.03
N LEU A 185 9.33 -14.81 14.07
CA LEU A 185 9.33 -15.07 12.64
C LEU A 185 10.70 -14.74 12.06
N ASP A 186 11.14 -15.55 11.09
CA ASP A 186 12.29 -15.22 10.28
C ASP A 186 11.84 -14.45 9.03
N PHE A 187 11.78 -13.12 9.14
CA PHE A 187 11.44 -12.27 8.00
C PHE A 187 12.45 -12.41 6.85
N GLY A 188 13.73 -12.66 7.16
CA GLY A 188 14.79 -12.85 6.16
C GLY A 188 14.50 -14.04 5.26
N HIS A 189 14.14 -15.18 5.85
CA HIS A 189 13.73 -16.38 5.12
C HIS A 189 12.61 -16.11 4.10
N TYR A 190 11.55 -15.40 4.51
CA TYR A 190 10.44 -15.10 3.61
C TYR A 190 10.81 -14.08 2.53
N CYS A 191 11.60 -13.06 2.86
CA CYS A 191 12.10 -12.08 1.91
C CYS A 191 12.93 -12.76 0.80
N GLU A 192 13.87 -13.64 1.16
CA GLU A 192 14.69 -14.38 0.20
C GLU A 192 13.83 -15.24 -0.74
N LYS A 193 12.83 -15.95 -0.20
CA LYS A 193 11.91 -16.75 -1.01
C LYS A 193 11.10 -15.90 -1.98
N LEU A 194 10.56 -14.77 -1.53
CA LEU A 194 9.77 -13.87 -2.38
C LEU A 194 10.63 -13.27 -3.50
N LEU A 195 11.86 -12.84 -3.20
CA LEU A 195 12.80 -12.32 -4.20
C LEU A 195 13.16 -13.40 -5.22
N HIS A 196 13.52 -14.60 -4.77
CA HIS A 196 13.82 -15.72 -5.67
C HIS A 196 12.64 -16.02 -6.63
N PHE A 197 11.40 -16.04 -6.13
CA PHE A 197 10.24 -16.25 -7.00
C PHE A 197 9.97 -15.07 -7.94
N ARG A 198 10.28 -13.83 -7.52
CA ARG A 198 10.19 -12.65 -8.37
C ARG A 198 11.14 -12.75 -9.55
N GLU A 199 12.42 -13.06 -9.31
CA GLU A 199 13.45 -13.22 -10.35
C GLU A 199 13.03 -14.25 -11.41
N HIS A 200 12.44 -15.37 -10.97
CA HIS A 200 11.90 -16.39 -11.89
C HIS A 200 10.74 -15.87 -12.75
N ARG A 201 9.94 -14.93 -12.25
CA ARG A 201 8.84 -14.30 -12.99
C ARG A 201 9.30 -13.17 -13.91
N GLU A 202 10.47 -12.58 -13.65
CA GLU A 202 11.07 -11.56 -14.52
C GLU A 202 11.82 -12.17 -15.71
N GLY A 203 12.33 -13.40 -15.55
CA GLY A 203 12.99 -14.15 -16.63
C GLY A 203 12.06 -14.87 -17.62
N VAL A 204 10.74 -14.76 -17.46
CA VAL A 204 9.70 -15.40 -18.30
C VAL A 204 8.90 -14.33 -19.04
#